data_AF-A0A2V8L1L4-F1
#
_entry.id   AF-A0A2V8L1L4-F1
#
_cell.length_a   1.000
_cell.length_b   1.000
_cell.length_c   1.000
_cell.angle_alpha   90.00
_cell.angle_beta   90.00
_cell.angle_gamma   90.00
#
_symmetry.space_group_name_H-M   'P 1'
#
loop_
_entity.id
_entity.type
_entity.pdbx_description
1 polymer ?
#
loop_
_entity_poly.entity_id
_entity_poly.type
_entity_poly.pdbx_seq_one_letter_code
_entity_poly.pdbx_strand_id
1 'polypeptide(L)'
;MLCRHFGICGGCSIQHLSYAEQLASKEAALRDRLPPALREPGGPVPSPLFVPTDVDAAAPRCFRQKVAFVFGSGPGGRGLVMGHYERASRRIVPVEDCPVHSARGNRIAFALRDRLARAGISAAGPSLAGPLRHLIIRTTRDDREAVVMLVVTRNDK
;
A
#
# COMPACT_ATOMS: atom_id res chain seq x y z
N MET A 1 -11.59 -3.02 -12.37
CA MET A 1 -10.22 -3.10 -11.83
C MET A 1 -10.11 -2.19 -10.60
N LEU A 2 -9.57 -2.67 -9.48
CA LEU A 2 -9.59 -1.94 -8.20
C LEU A 2 -8.57 -0.79 -8.13
N CYS A 3 -7.37 -0.96 -8.68
CA CYS A 3 -6.29 0.03 -8.66
C CYS A 3 -5.76 0.26 -10.06
N ARG A 4 -5.64 1.52 -10.49
CA ARG A 4 -5.08 1.90 -11.80
C ARG A 4 -3.58 1.61 -11.92
N HIS A 5 -2.87 1.49 -10.79
CA HIS A 5 -1.42 1.27 -10.73
C HIS A 5 -1.04 -0.21 -10.60
N PHE A 6 -2.02 -1.13 -10.64
CA PHE A 6 -1.77 -2.56 -10.51
C PHE A 6 -0.85 -3.09 -11.62
N GLY A 7 -0.03 -4.10 -11.30
CA GLY A 7 0.95 -4.68 -12.22
C GLY A 7 2.26 -3.90 -12.34
N ILE A 8 2.23 -2.58 -12.04
CA ILE A 8 3.42 -1.71 -12.05
C ILE A 8 3.92 -1.49 -10.61
N CYS A 9 3.03 -1.07 -9.71
CA CYS A 9 3.35 -0.89 -8.29
C CYS A 9 3.64 -2.25 -7.62
N GLY A 10 4.69 -2.32 -6.79
CA GLY A 10 5.13 -3.55 -6.11
C GLY A 10 4.25 -4.04 -4.96
N GLY A 11 3.10 -3.42 -4.70
CA GLY A 11 2.27 -3.67 -3.52
C GLY A 11 1.33 -4.88 -3.62
N CYS A 12 0.28 -4.78 -4.44
CA CYS A 12 -0.79 -5.78 -4.52
C CYS A 12 -0.52 -6.77 -5.67
N SER A 13 -0.26 -8.05 -5.37
CA SER A 13 0.14 -9.06 -6.38
C SER A 13 -1.03 -9.81 -7.05
N ILE A 14 -2.13 -10.02 -6.33
CA ILE A 14 -3.25 -10.87 -6.78
C ILE A 14 -4.55 -10.11 -7.05
N GLN A 15 -4.47 -8.77 -7.21
CA GLN A 15 -5.65 -7.91 -7.37
C GLN A 15 -6.40 -8.10 -8.70
N HIS A 16 -5.82 -8.85 -9.65
CA HIS A 16 -6.44 -9.25 -10.90
C HIS A 16 -7.47 -10.37 -10.72
N LEU A 17 -7.38 -11.13 -9.63
CA LEU A 17 -8.38 -12.14 -9.25
C LEU A 17 -9.56 -11.49 -8.55
N SER A 18 -10.76 -12.06 -8.72
CA SER A 18 -11.92 -11.71 -7.89
C SER A 18 -11.63 -11.99 -6.41
N TYR A 19 -12.33 -11.32 -5.50
CA TYR A 19 -12.04 -11.54 -4.08
C TYR A 19 -12.32 -13.00 -3.64
N ALA A 20 -13.37 -13.63 -4.18
CA ALA A 20 -13.66 -15.04 -3.96
C ALA A 20 -12.50 -15.95 -4.41
N GLU A 21 -11.95 -15.72 -5.61
CA GLU A 21 -10.78 -16.47 -6.09
C GLU A 21 -9.53 -16.21 -5.25
N GLN A 22 -9.34 -14.99 -4.73
CA GLN A 22 -8.24 -14.70 -3.81
C GLN A 22 -8.37 -15.51 -2.51
N LEU A 23 -9.57 -15.65 -1.96
CA LEU A 23 -9.82 -16.44 -0.75
C LEU A 23 -9.61 -17.94 -1.02
N ALA A 24 -10.18 -18.46 -2.12
CA ALA A 24 -10.02 -19.86 -2.53
C ALA A 24 -8.55 -20.22 -2.80
N SER A 25 -7.81 -19.36 -3.50
CA SER A 25 -6.38 -19.55 -3.77
C SER A 25 -5.55 -19.55 -2.49
N LYS A 26 -5.83 -18.65 -1.54
CA LYS A 26 -5.17 -18.65 -0.22
C LYS A 26 -5.49 -19.90 0.58
N GLU A 27 -6.75 -20.36 0.53
CA GLU A 27 -7.19 -21.56 1.21
C GLU A 27 -6.49 -22.80 0.66
N ALA A 28 -6.47 -22.98 -0.66
CA ALA A 28 -5.74 -24.07 -1.32
C ALA A 28 -4.25 -24.04 -0.94
N ALA A 29 -3.62 -22.86 -1.03
CA ALA A 29 -2.22 -22.70 -0.65
C ALA A 29 -1.93 -23.03 0.83
N LEU A 30 -2.87 -22.76 1.74
CA LEU A 30 -2.75 -23.15 3.14
C LEU A 30 -2.92 -24.65 3.30
N ARG A 31 -3.95 -25.26 2.68
CA ARG A 31 -4.21 -26.71 2.74
C ARG A 31 -3.03 -27.54 2.20
N ASP A 32 -2.37 -27.07 1.16
CA ASP A 32 -1.17 -27.72 0.60
C ASP A 32 0.01 -27.75 1.59
N ARG A 33 0.06 -26.79 2.53
CA ARG A 33 1.09 -26.68 3.55
C ARG A 33 0.72 -27.38 4.86
N LEU A 34 -0.53 -27.79 5.03
CA LEU A 34 -0.96 -28.53 6.20
C LEU A 34 -0.50 -29.99 6.15
N PRO A 35 -0.14 -30.60 7.29
CA PRO A 35 0.08 -32.04 7.40
C PRO A 35 -1.13 -32.84 6.86
N PRO A 36 -0.92 -34.04 6.27
CA PRO A 36 -2.01 -34.87 5.74
C PRO A 36 -3.16 -35.06 6.74
N ALA A 37 -2.84 -35.39 8.00
CA ALA A 37 -3.81 -35.60 9.07
C ALA A 37 -4.77 -34.42 9.33
N LEU A 38 -4.41 -33.20 8.92
CA LEU A 38 -5.23 -32.01 9.08
C LEU A 38 -6.05 -31.65 7.83
N ARG A 39 -5.79 -32.24 6.66
CA ARG A 39 -6.47 -31.90 5.41
C ARG A 39 -7.33 -33.02 4.81
N GLU A 40 -7.36 -34.20 5.43
CA GLU A 40 -8.23 -35.29 5.02
C GLU A 40 -9.72 -34.89 5.11
N PRO A 41 -10.60 -35.40 4.21
CA PRO A 41 -12.05 -35.22 4.31
C PRO A 41 -12.59 -35.66 5.68
N GLY A 42 -13.38 -34.81 6.35
CA GLY A 42 -13.88 -35.06 7.70
C GLY A 42 -12.86 -34.79 8.83
N GLY A 43 -11.65 -34.32 8.47
CA GLY A 43 -10.66 -33.84 9.43
C GLY A 43 -11.09 -32.56 10.17
N PRO A 44 -10.31 -32.12 11.17
CA PRO A 44 -10.70 -31.04 12.09
C PRO A 44 -10.69 -29.64 11.45
N VAL A 45 -10.26 -29.51 10.20
CA VAL A 45 -10.06 -28.22 9.52
C VAL A 45 -11.31 -27.86 8.72
N PRO A 46 -12.07 -26.83 9.15
CA PRO A 46 -13.33 -26.46 8.51
C PRO A 46 -13.10 -25.93 7.08
N SER A 47 -14.18 -25.87 6.30
CA SER A 47 -14.20 -25.25 4.97
C SER A 47 -15.45 -24.37 4.86
N PRO A 48 -15.34 -23.10 4.46
CA PRO A 48 -14.10 -22.40 4.07
C PRO A 48 -13.23 -22.01 5.27
N LEU A 49 -11.92 -21.86 5.05
CA LEU A 49 -10.95 -21.37 6.06
C LEU A 49 -10.85 -19.86 6.11
N PHE A 50 -11.11 -19.21 4.98
CA PHE A 50 -11.09 -17.75 4.89
C PHE A 50 -12.46 -17.25 4.49
N VAL A 51 -12.99 -16.32 5.29
CA VAL A 51 -14.23 -15.60 5.00
C VAL A 51 -13.93 -14.15 4.61
N PRO A 52 -14.79 -13.52 3.79
CA PRO A 52 -14.70 -12.10 3.49
C PRO A 52 -14.62 -11.25 4.76
N THR A 53 -13.77 -10.22 4.75
CA THR A 53 -13.72 -9.24 5.86
C THR A 53 -14.94 -8.34 5.93
N ASP A 54 -15.67 -8.25 4.82
CA ASP A 54 -16.90 -7.50 4.66
C ASP A 54 -17.75 -8.29 3.65
N VAL A 55 -18.96 -8.65 4.07
CA VAL A 55 -19.83 -9.60 3.34
C VAL A 55 -20.34 -8.99 2.04
N ASP A 56 -20.42 -7.66 1.97
CA ASP A 56 -20.96 -6.91 0.83
C ASP A 56 -19.85 -6.36 -0.09
N ALA A 57 -18.58 -6.48 0.30
CA ALA A 57 -17.49 -5.90 -0.46
C ALA A 57 -17.04 -6.80 -1.62
N ALA A 58 -17.26 -6.34 -2.85
CA ALA A 58 -16.71 -6.98 -4.06
C ALA A 58 -15.17 -7.12 -4.04
N ALA A 59 -14.47 -6.25 -3.29
CA ALA A 59 -13.06 -6.37 -2.97
C ALA A 59 -12.70 -5.52 -1.73
N PRO A 60 -11.73 -5.94 -0.90
CA PRO A 60 -11.33 -5.21 0.29
C PRO A 60 -10.67 -3.87 -0.09
N ARG A 61 -11.16 -2.79 0.51
CA ARG A 61 -10.69 -1.40 0.32
C ARG A 61 -10.38 -0.76 1.66
N CYS A 62 -9.58 0.30 1.66
CA CYS A 62 -9.33 1.16 2.82
C CYS A 62 -8.87 0.44 4.11
N PHE A 63 -8.41 -0.81 4.02
CA PHE A 63 -8.12 -1.65 5.18
C PHE A 63 -6.75 -1.38 5.79
N ARG A 64 -5.86 -0.65 5.10
CA ARG A 64 -4.50 -0.39 5.55
C ARG A 64 -4.43 0.97 6.26
N GLN A 65 -4.39 0.93 7.59
CA GLN A 65 -4.32 2.12 8.43
C GLN A 65 -2.90 2.70 8.54
N LYS A 66 -1.88 1.99 8.06
CA LYS A 66 -0.53 2.53 7.86
C LYS A 66 -0.32 2.80 6.38
N VAL A 67 -0.50 4.05 6.01
CA VAL A 67 -0.19 4.61 4.69
C VAL A 67 1.29 4.95 4.64
N ALA A 68 1.98 4.54 3.58
CA ALA A 68 3.39 4.84 3.40
C ALA A 68 3.66 5.16 1.93
N PHE A 69 4.28 6.29 1.67
CA PHE A 69 4.75 6.70 0.36
C PHE A 69 6.23 7.06 0.41
N VAL A 70 6.87 6.97 -0.75
CA VAL A 70 8.25 7.39 -0.99
C VAL A 70 8.22 8.64 -1.87
N PHE A 71 9.06 9.62 -1.54
CA PHE A 71 9.29 10.78 -2.39
C PHE A 71 10.41 10.50 -3.40
N GLY A 72 10.28 11.06 -4.60
CA GLY A 72 11.26 10.95 -5.68
C GLY A 72 11.33 12.20 -6.52
N SER A 73 12.31 12.25 -7.42
CA SER A 73 12.39 13.26 -8.46
C SER A 73 11.61 12.83 -9.69
N GLY A 74 10.94 13.79 -10.34
CA GLY A 74 10.22 13.55 -11.59
C GLY A 74 11.17 13.31 -12.78
N PRO A 75 10.60 13.09 -13.98
CA PRO A 75 11.38 12.94 -15.21
C PRO A 75 12.41 14.06 -15.38
N GLY A 76 13.64 13.70 -15.77
CA GLY A 76 14.74 14.67 -15.91
C GLY A 76 15.22 15.29 -14.59
N GLY A 77 14.86 14.70 -13.44
CA GLY A 77 15.25 15.18 -12.12
C GLY A 77 14.45 16.39 -11.62
N ARG A 78 13.38 16.77 -12.33
CA ARG A 78 12.57 17.96 -12.02
C ARG A 78 11.24 17.58 -11.40
N GLY A 79 10.80 18.39 -10.44
CA GLY A 79 9.52 18.21 -9.74
C GLY A 79 9.55 17.12 -8.67
N LEU A 80 8.63 17.23 -7.73
CA LEU A 80 8.44 16.29 -6.64
C LEU A 80 7.42 15.22 -7.04
N VAL A 81 7.80 13.96 -6.98
CA VAL A 81 6.89 12.83 -7.14
C VAL A 81 6.72 12.10 -5.83
N MET A 82 5.57 11.47 -5.65
CA MET A 82 5.27 10.62 -4.51
C MET A 82 4.59 9.35 -4.99
N GLY A 83 5.02 8.22 -4.46
CA GLY A 83 4.33 6.95 -4.71
C GLY A 83 5.00 5.76 -4.07
N HIS A 84 5.06 4.66 -4.81
CA HIS A 84 5.58 3.39 -4.32
C HIS A 84 6.74 2.91 -5.21
N TYR A 85 7.56 2.02 -4.66
CA TYR A 85 8.53 1.34 -5.50
C TYR A 85 7.83 0.37 -6.47
N GLU A 86 8.32 0.36 -7.69
CA GLU A 86 8.04 -0.68 -8.65
C GLU A 86 8.55 -2.03 -8.13
N ARG A 87 7.91 -3.12 -8.55
CA ARG A 87 8.31 -4.47 -8.15
C ARG A 87 9.78 -4.74 -8.50
N ALA A 88 10.53 -5.28 -7.53
CA ALA A 88 11.94 -5.66 -7.68
C ALA A 88 12.87 -4.50 -8.12
N SER A 89 12.50 -3.26 -7.82
CA SER A 89 13.15 -2.06 -8.32
C SER A 89 13.14 -0.96 -7.26
N ARG A 90 14.03 0.03 -7.39
CA ARG A 90 13.97 1.29 -6.61
C ARG A 90 13.39 2.45 -7.41
N ARG A 91 12.88 2.18 -8.61
CA ARG A 91 12.14 3.18 -9.40
C ARG A 91 10.82 3.46 -8.70
N ILE A 92 10.49 4.74 -8.60
CA ILE A 92 9.25 5.19 -7.99
C ILE A 92 8.18 5.23 -9.08
N VAL A 93 7.09 4.51 -8.83
CA VAL A 93 5.85 4.59 -9.59
C VAL A 93 5.06 5.76 -9.01
N PRO A 94 4.85 6.86 -9.75
CA PRO A 94 3.98 7.93 -9.34
C PRO A 94 2.57 7.38 -9.14
N VAL A 95 1.93 7.74 -8.02
CA VAL A 95 0.56 7.35 -7.76
C VAL A 95 -0.27 8.57 -7.35
N GLU A 96 -1.56 8.54 -7.69
CA GLU A 96 -2.52 9.57 -7.32
C GLU A 96 -3.48 9.12 -6.21
N ASP A 97 -3.56 7.81 -6.00
CA ASP A 97 -4.34 7.16 -4.97
C ASP A 97 -3.78 5.75 -4.68
N CYS A 98 -4.17 5.19 -3.55
CA CYS A 98 -3.92 3.78 -3.23
C CYS A 98 -5.20 3.21 -2.59
N PRO A 99 -6.02 2.43 -3.32
CA PRO A 99 -7.35 2.01 -2.86
C PRO A 99 -7.37 1.15 -1.58
N VAL A 100 -6.22 0.56 -1.21
CA VAL A 100 -6.09 -0.23 0.02
C VAL A 100 -5.69 0.61 1.23
N HIS A 101 -5.16 1.81 1.02
CA HIS A 101 -4.88 2.78 2.09
C HIS A 101 -6.18 3.41 2.61
N SER A 102 -6.20 3.80 3.88
CA SER A 102 -7.32 4.55 4.44
C SER A 102 -7.62 5.83 3.65
N ALA A 103 -8.90 6.18 3.57
CA ALA A 103 -9.35 7.34 2.80
C ALA A 103 -8.75 8.64 3.36
N ARG A 104 -8.76 8.85 4.68
CA ARG A 104 -8.09 9.98 5.32
C ARG A 104 -6.59 9.98 5.09
N GLY A 105 -5.93 8.83 5.17
CA GLY A 105 -4.50 8.71 4.93
C GLY A 105 -4.12 9.15 3.51
N ASN A 106 -4.85 8.71 2.49
CA ASN A 106 -4.66 9.19 1.10
C ASN A 106 -4.89 10.71 0.99
N ARG A 107 -6.00 11.23 1.51
CA ARG A 107 -6.31 12.68 1.45
C ARG A 107 -5.19 13.54 2.04
N ILE A 108 -4.71 13.19 3.24
CA ILE A 108 -3.61 13.90 3.90
C ILE A 108 -2.33 13.79 3.07
N ALA A 109 -2.01 12.59 2.56
CA ALA A 109 -0.78 12.38 1.82
C ALA A 109 -0.69 13.26 0.56
N PHE A 110 -1.72 13.24 -0.29
CA PHE A 110 -1.69 13.98 -1.55
C PHE A 110 -1.80 15.49 -1.32
N ALA A 111 -2.59 15.93 -0.34
CA ALA A 111 -2.63 17.34 0.04
C ALA A 111 -1.25 17.84 0.53
N LEU A 112 -0.53 17.04 1.31
CA LEU A 112 0.83 17.37 1.77
C LEU A 112 1.82 17.38 0.61
N ARG A 113 1.81 16.37 -0.27
CA ARG A 113 2.62 16.33 -1.49
C ARG A 113 2.46 17.63 -2.29
N ASP A 114 1.22 18.06 -2.54
CA ASP A 114 0.94 19.23 -3.37
C ASP A 114 1.42 20.54 -2.72
N ARG A 115 1.39 20.61 -1.39
CA ARG A 115 1.95 21.75 -0.65
C ARG A 115 3.48 21.75 -0.70
N LEU A 116 4.12 20.59 -0.50
CA LEU A 116 5.58 20.46 -0.57
C LEU A 116 6.12 20.77 -1.98
N ALA A 117 5.42 20.31 -3.02
CA ALA A 117 5.76 20.58 -4.41
C ALA A 117 5.65 22.09 -4.73
N ARG A 118 4.57 22.75 -4.30
CA ARG A 118 4.40 24.21 -4.46
C ARG A 118 5.44 25.02 -3.69
N ALA A 119 5.92 24.51 -2.56
CA ALA A 119 7.00 25.12 -1.79
C ALA A 119 8.40 24.87 -2.39
N GLY A 120 8.51 24.15 -3.52
CA GLY A 120 9.79 23.87 -4.17
C GLY A 120 10.66 22.86 -3.42
N ILE A 121 10.10 22.10 -2.49
CA ILE A 121 10.85 21.13 -1.68
C ILE A 121 11.12 19.87 -2.52
N SER A 122 12.39 19.49 -2.61
CA SER A 122 12.83 18.35 -3.41
C SER A 122 12.82 17.02 -2.63
N ALA A 123 12.75 15.92 -3.36
CA ALA A 123 12.99 14.60 -2.81
C ALA A 123 14.48 14.36 -2.59
N ALA A 124 14.79 13.50 -1.63
CA ALA A 124 16.10 12.89 -1.49
C ALA A 124 16.33 11.91 -2.64
N GLY A 125 17.37 12.13 -3.44
CA GLY A 125 17.82 11.18 -4.43
C GLY A 125 18.46 9.91 -3.80
N PRO A 126 18.93 8.96 -4.62
CA PRO A 126 19.65 7.77 -4.13
C PRO A 126 20.89 8.09 -3.29
N SER A 127 21.54 9.22 -3.57
CA SER A 127 22.68 9.76 -2.81
C SER A 127 22.28 10.47 -1.51
N LEU A 128 20.98 10.52 -1.19
CA LEU A 128 20.40 11.31 -0.10
C LEU A 128 20.63 12.82 -0.23
N ALA A 129 20.96 13.30 -1.43
CA ALA A 129 20.91 14.71 -1.76
C ALA A 129 19.43 15.12 -1.87
N GLY A 130 18.95 15.89 -0.89
CA GLY A 130 17.57 16.39 -0.81
C GLY A 130 16.89 16.06 0.52
N PRO A 131 15.86 16.83 0.94
CA PRO A 131 15.28 16.71 2.27
C PRO A 131 14.29 15.54 2.41
N LEU A 132 13.37 15.32 1.45
CA LEU A 132 12.23 14.42 1.66
C LEU A 132 12.52 12.97 1.29
N ARG A 133 12.32 12.02 2.20
CA ARG A 133 12.48 10.57 1.91
C ARG A 133 11.16 9.83 1.85
N HIS A 134 10.40 9.87 2.94
CA HIS A 134 9.19 9.08 3.10
C HIS A 134 8.09 9.91 3.77
N LEU A 135 6.86 9.58 3.42
CA LEU A 135 5.68 10.02 4.15
C LEU A 135 4.97 8.81 4.72
N ILE A 136 4.82 8.78 6.04
CA ILE A 136 4.09 7.72 6.73
C ILE A 136 2.93 8.36 7.46
N ILE A 137 1.73 7.83 7.28
CA ILE A 137 0.53 8.28 7.98
C ILE A 137 -0.10 7.07 8.62
N ARG A 138 -0.35 7.14 9.93
CA ARG A 138 -1.15 6.14 10.65
C ARG A 138 -2.51 6.73 10.95
N THR A 139 -3.58 6.01 10.64
CA THR A 139 -4.95 6.38 11.00
C THR A 139 -5.51 5.38 12.01
N THR A 140 -6.55 5.77 12.74
CA THR A 140 -7.36 4.81 13.51
C THR A 140 -8.24 3.99 12.56
N ARG A 141 -8.77 2.86 13.04
CA ARG A 141 -9.66 2.00 12.23
C ARG A 141 -10.94 2.73 11.82
N ASP A 142 -11.47 3.58 12.69
CA ASP A 142 -12.65 4.42 12.43
C ASP A 142 -12.33 5.70 11.64
N ASP A 143 -11.08 5.87 11.20
CA ASP A 143 -10.58 6.98 10.38
C ASP A 143 -10.74 8.38 11.01
N ARG A 144 -10.96 8.48 12.33
CA ARG A 144 -11.13 9.75 13.06
C ARG A 144 -9.84 10.49 13.38
N GLU A 145 -8.78 9.75 13.67
CA GLU A 145 -7.48 10.31 14.04
C GLU A 145 -6.40 9.95 13.02
N ALA A 146 -5.38 10.81 12.93
CA ALA A 146 -4.23 10.56 12.09
C ALA A 146 -2.94 11.12 12.69
N VAL A 147 -1.86 10.34 12.64
CA VAL A 147 -0.50 10.79 12.94
C VAL A 147 0.29 10.81 11.65
N VAL A 148 0.89 11.97 11.34
CA VAL A 148 1.71 12.17 10.14
C VAL A 148 3.18 12.20 10.54
N MET A 149 3.99 11.39 9.86
CA MET A 149 5.42 11.32 10.02
C MET A 149 6.10 11.60 8.67
N LEU A 150 6.78 12.74 8.60
CA LEU A 150 7.62 13.10 7.47
C LEU A 150 9.06 12.67 7.77
N VAL A 151 9.59 11.75 6.98
CA VAL A 151 10.97 11.27 7.12
C VAL A 151 11.86 12.10 6.23
N VAL A 152 12.81 12.80 6.84
CA VAL A 152 13.76 13.70 6.19
C VAL A 152 15.20 13.22 6.34
N THR A 153 16.11 13.71 5.50
CA THR A 153 17.55 13.38 5.57
C THR A 153 18.29 14.07 6.71
N ARG A 154 17.80 15.25 7.13
CA ARG A 154 18.33 16.03 8.26
C ARG A 154 17.19 16.65 9.04
N ASN A 155 17.38 16.78 10.34
CA ASN A 155 16.45 17.42 11.25
C ASN A 155 17.25 18.48 12.01
N ASP A 156 17.16 19.74 11.59
CA ASP A 156 17.97 20.85 12.09
C ASP A 156 17.43 21.40 13.43
N LYS A 157 16.95 20.51 14.30
CA LYS A 157 16.64 20.86 15.69
C LYS A 157 17.91 20.98 16.52
#